data_AF-A0A7Y4UKZ4-F1
#
_entry.id   AF-A0A7Y4UKZ4-F1
#
_cell.length_a   1.000
_cell.length_b   1.000
_cell.length_c   1.000
_cell.angle_alpha   90.00
_cell.angle_beta   90.00
_cell.angle_gamma   90.00
#
_symmetry.space_group_name_H-M   'P 1'
#
loop_
_entity.id
_entity.type
_entity.pdbx_description
1 polymer ?
#
loop_
_entity_poly.entity_id
_entity_poly.type
_entity_poly.pdbx_seq_one_letter_code
_entity_poly.pdbx_strand_id
1 'polypeptide(L)'
;TGTVRRADLTAAAEAAVFNAKPGQVVGPVKTTKGWELLRIEALQPATLDDATLITIKKRLFDEWLQDARANARLHQPLLTT
;
A
#
# COMPACT_ATOMS: atom_id res chain seq x y z
N THR A 1 18.10 -2.64 7.15
CA THR A 1 17.96 -2.97 5.73
C THR A 1 16.62 -3.67 5.54
N GLY A 2 15.88 -3.33 4.51
CA GLY A 2 14.52 -3.84 4.31
C GLY A 2 13.83 -3.19 3.11
N THR A 3 12.68 -3.73 2.72
CA THR A 3 11.88 -3.21 1.60
C THR A 3 11.01 -2.05 2.06
N VAL A 4 10.95 -0.99 1.25
CA VAL A 4 10.08 0.17 1.44
C VAL A 4 9.09 0.22 0.28
N ARG A 5 7.81 0.40 0.57
CA ARG A 5 6.75 0.53 -0.44
C ARG A 5 6.40 2.00 -0.64
N ARG A 6 5.76 2.33 -1.76
CA ARG A 6 5.26 3.70 -2.04
C ARG A 6 4.40 4.25 -0.89
N ALA A 7 3.56 3.41 -0.30
CA ALA A 7 2.69 3.77 0.82
C ALA A 7 3.42 4.13 2.13
N ASP A 8 4.70 3.75 2.27
CA ASP A 8 5.51 4.05 3.46
C ASP A 8 6.20 5.43 3.35
N LEU A 9 6.07 6.10 2.19
CA LEU A 9 6.78 7.32 1.84
C LEU A 9 5.80 8.49 1.67
N THR A 10 6.29 9.70 1.96
CA THR A 10 5.61 10.91 1.49
C THR A 10 5.68 11.01 -0.03
N ALA A 11 4.74 11.71 -0.68
CA ALA A 11 4.74 11.86 -2.14
C ALA A 11 6.07 12.40 -2.70
N ALA A 12 6.71 13.35 -2.00
CA ALA A 12 8.02 13.87 -2.38
C ALA A 12 9.13 12.81 -2.25
N ALA A 13 9.13 12.04 -1.16
CA ALA A 13 10.10 10.97 -0.94
C ALA A 13 9.90 9.81 -1.93
N GLU A 14 8.66 9.47 -2.25
CA GLU A 14 8.29 8.45 -3.23
C GLU A 14 8.88 8.79 -4.60
N ALA A 15 8.65 10.01 -5.09
CA ALA A 15 9.20 10.44 -6.38
C ALA A 15 10.73 10.38 -6.41
N ALA A 16 11.40 10.77 -5.33
CA ALA A 16 12.86 10.74 -5.25
C ALA A 16 13.41 9.30 -5.23
N VAL A 17 12.79 8.40 -4.47
CA VAL A 17 13.21 7.00 -4.33
C VAL A 17 12.98 6.21 -5.61
N PHE A 18 11.81 6.32 -6.22
CA PHE A 18 11.44 5.49 -7.37
C PHE A 18 12.00 6.00 -8.71
N ASN A 19 12.55 7.21 -8.77
CA ASN A 19 13.29 7.72 -9.93
C ASN A 19 14.81 7.50 -9.82
N ALA A 20 15.31 7.04 -8.67
CA ALA A 20 16.73 6.82 -8.46
C ALA A 20 17.21 5.52 -9.11
N LYS A 21 18.51 5.46 -9.39
CA LYS A 21 19.16 4.25 -9.93
C LYS A 21 19.65 3.36 -8.80
N PRO A 22 19.71 2.03 -8.98
CA PRO A 22 20.46 1.16 -8.07
C PRO A 22 21.89 1.69 -7.84
N GLY A 23 22.33 1.67 -6.59
CA GLY A 23 23.58 2.27 -6.10
C GLY A 23 23.48 3.74 -5.68
N GLN A 24 22.43 4.46 -6.10
CA GLN A 24 22.26 5.89 -5.77
C GLN A 24 21.80 6.09 -4.32
N VAL A 25 22.33 7.14 -3.67
CA VAL A 25 21.84 7.61 -2.37
C VAL A 25 20.83 8.74 -2.59
N VAL A 26 19.69 8.64 -1.92
CA VAL A 26 18.58 9.59 -1.97
C VAL A 26 18.31 10.13 -0.56
N GLY A 27 18.17 11.45 -0.44
CA GLY A 27 17.67 12.10 0.77
C GLY A 27 18.44 13.37 1.17
N PRO A 28 18.18 13.88 2.39
CA PRO A 28 17.31 13.31 3.42
C PRO A 28 15.83 13.29 3.01
N VAL A 29 15.14 12.18 3.25
CA VAL A 29 13.69 12.02 3.01
C VAL A 29 12.95 11.72 4.30
N LYS A 30 11.71 12.19 4.39
CA LYS A 30 10.82 11.91 5.53
C LYS A 30 10.11 10.57 5.32
N THR A 31 10.24 9.68 6.29
CA THR A 31 9.57 8.37 6.38
C THR A 31 8.72 8.31 7.66
N THR A 32 8.03 7.19 7.88
CA THR A 32 7.29 6.95 9.13
C THR A 32 8.19 6.89 10.36
N LYS A 33 9.49 6.66 10.19
CA LYS A 33 10.48 6.52 11.28
C LYS A 33 11.27 7.80 11.56
N GLY A 34 11.15 8.82 10.72
CA GLY A 34 11.89 10.08 10.84
C GLY A 34 12.49 10.55 9.52
N TRP A 35 13.68 11.15 9.58
CA TRP A 35 14.45 11.56 8.41
C TRP A 35 15.55 10.55 8.12
N GLU A 36 15.60 10.06 6.88
CA GLU A 36 16.50 8.97 6.49
C GLU A 36 17.24 9.31 5.19
N LEU A 37 18.47 8.80 5.06
CA LEU A 37 19.19 8.69 3.80
C LEU A 37 19.05 7.25 3.30
N LEU A 38 18.63 7.08 2.06
CA LEU A 38 18.33 5.78 1.48
C LEU A 38 19.32 5.48 0.36
N ARG A 39 20.10 4.40 0.49
CA ARG A 39 20.84 3.83 -0.64
C ARG A 39 19.93 2.84 -1.35
N ILE A 40 19.64 3.09 -2.62
CA ILE A 40 18.78 2.23 -3.41
C ILE A 40 19.60 1.02 -3.86
N GLU A 41 19.26 -0.17 -3.37
CA GLU A 41 19.94 -1.40 -3.79
C GLU A 41 19.29 -2.01 -5.03
N ALA A 42 17.95 -2.00 -5.08
CA ALA A 42 17.17 -2.44 -6.22
C ALA A 42 15.78 -1.78 -6.21
N LEU A 43 15.17 -1.66 -7.39
CA LEU A 43 13.76 -1.30 -7.55
C LEU A 43 13.00 -2.52 -8.06
N GLN A 44 12.04 -3.00 -7.29
CA GLN A 44 11.17 -4.11 -7.69
C GLN A 44 9.88 -3.54 -8.31
N PRO A 45 9.60 -3.78 -9.60
CA PRO A 45 8.35 -3.35 -10.21
C PRO A 45 7.18 -4.16 -9.67
N ALA A 46 6.01 -3.52 -9.60
CA ALA A 46 4.77 -4.22 -9.34
C ALA A 46 4.43 -5.11 -10.55
N THR A 47 4.13 -6.38 -10.30
CA THR A 47 3.70 -7.33 -11.32
C THR A 47 2.28 -7.79 -11.00
N LEU A 48 1.44 -7.93 -12.02
CA LEU A 48 0.09 -8.47 -11.86
C LEU A 48 0.10 -9.97 -12.13
N ASP A 49 0.81 -10.70 -11.29
CA ASP A 49 0.79 -12.17 -11.29
C ASP A 49 -0.50 -12.70 -10.62
N ASP A 50 -0.72 -14.01 -10.69
CA ASP A 50 -1.94 -14.64 -10.17
C ASP A 50 -2.13 -14.38 -8.66
N ALA A 51 -1.05 -14.42 -7.89
CA ALA A 51 -1.09 -14.17 -6.44
C ALA A 51 -1.50 -12.72 -6.15
N THR A 52 -0.94 -11.76 -6.88
CA THR A 52 -1.26 -10.33 -6.78
C THR A 52 -2.69 -10.08 -7.23
N LEU A 53 -3.13 -10.71 -8.32
CA LEU A 53 -4.49 -10.60 -8.84
C LEU A 53 -5.54 -11.08 -7.82
N ILE A 54 -5.30 -12.24 -7.19
CA ILE A 54 -6.19 -12.78 -6.14
C ILE A 54 -6.26 -11.79 -4.97
N THR A 55 -5.12 -11.26 -4.54
CA THR A 55 -5.04 -10.29 -3.44
C THR A 55 -5.82 -9.02 -3.76
N ILE A 56 -5.66 -8.47 -4.96
CA ILE A 56 -6.38 -7.28 -5.42
C ILE A 56 -7.88 -7.55 -5.49
N LYS A 57 -8.31 -8.67 -6.10
CA LYS A 57 -9.73 -9.04 -6.21
C LYS A 57 -10.39 -9.16 -4.84
N LYS A 58 -9.72 -9.84 -3.90
CA LYS A 58 -10.22 -9.98 -2.53
C LYS A 58 -10.43 -8.62 -1.87
N ARG A 59 -9.42 -7.74 -1.94
CA ARG A 59 -9.50 -6.40 -1.34
C ARG A 59 -10.66 -5.58 -1.94
N LEU A 60 -10.78 -5.56 -3.26
CA LEU A 60 -11.86 -4.84 -3.95
C LEU A 60 -13.24 -5.38 -3.57
N PHE A 61 -13.36 -6.71 -3.45
CA PHE A 61 -14.61 -7.34 -3.02
C PHE A 61 -14.96 -6.99 -1.57
N ASP A 62 -13.98 -7.02 -0.67
CA ASP A 62 -14.17 -6.68 0.74
C ASP A 62 -14.61 -5.21 0.91
N GLU A 63 -13.97 -4.28 0.19
CA GLU A 63 -14.32 -2.85 0.15
C GLU A 63 -15.75 -2.67 -0.38
N TRP A 64 -16.08 -3.27 -1.52
CA TRP A 64 -17.42 -3.23 -2.08
C TRP A 64 -18.48 -3.80 -1.15
N LEU A 65 -18.20 -4.92 -0.48
CA LEU A 65 -19.14 -5.56 0.44
C LEU A 65 -19.40 -4.68 1.68
N GLN A 66 -18.37 -3.99 2.15
CA GLN A 66 -18.49 -3.05 3.26
C GLN A 66 -19.41 -1.88 2.88
N ASP A 67 -19.22 -1.31 1.69
CA ASP A 67 -20.07 -0.23 1.16
C ASP A 67 -21.52 -0.70 0.93
N ALA A 68 -21.70 -1.89 0.36
CA ALA A 68 -23.02 -2.47 0.12
C ALA A 68 -23.80 -2.67 1.43
N ARG A 69 -23.12 -3.13 2.50
CA ARG A 69 -23.72 -3.30 3.83
C ARG A 69 -24.08 -1.96 4.48
N ALA A 70 -23.21 -0.96 4.36
CA ALA A 70 -23.46 0.36 4.93
C ALA A 70 -24.68 1.05 4.29
N ASN A 71 -24.91 0.81 2.99
CA ASN A 71 -26.01 1.42 2.23
C ASN A 71 -27.29 0.56 2.19
N ALA A 72 -27.21 -0.71 2.56
CA ALA A 72 -28.39 -1.55 2.66
C ALA A 72 -29.17 -1.23 3.94
N ARG A 73 -30.47 -0.95 3.82
CA ARG A 73 -31.40 -0.91 4.97
C ARG A 73 -31.62 -2.32 5.50
N LEU A 74 -30.63 -2.85 6.21
CA LEU A 74 -30.71 -4.17 6.82
C LEU A 74 -31.54 -4.07 8.11
N HIS A 75 -32.80 -4.50 8.05
CA HIS A 75 -33.53 -4.86 9.27
C HIS A 75 -32.96 -6.18 9.78
N GLN A 76 -32.18 -6.14 10.87
CA GLN A 76 -31.89 -7.33 11.66
C GLN A 76 -32.99 -7.48 12.72
N PRO A 77 -33.89 -8.48 12.62
CA PRO A 77 -34.66 -8.87 13.78
C PRO A 77 -33.67 -9.43 14.81
N LEU A 78 -33.61 -8.83 15.98
CA LEU A 78 -32.90 -9.41 17.11
C LEU A 78 -33.56 -10.76 17.39
N LEU A 79 -32.79 -11.85 17.27
CA LEU A 79 -33.22 -13.15 17.78
C LEU A 79 -33.20 -13.05 19.30
N THR A 80 -34.32 -12.61 19.88
CA THR A 80 -34.58 -12.70 21.32
C THR A 80 -34.70 -14.18 21.68
N THR A 81 -33.75 -14.68 22.47
CA THR A 81 -33.92 -15.88 23.31
C THR A 81 -34.29 -15.43 24.70
#